data_AF-A0A8I2YJ40-F1
#
_entry.id   AF-A0A8I2YJ40-F1
#
_cell.length_a   1.000
_cell.length_b   1.000
_cell.length_c   1.000
_cell.angle_alpha   90.00
_cell.angle_beta   90.00
_cell.angle_gamma   90.00
#
_symmetry.space_group_name_H-M   'P 1'
#
loop_
_entity.id
_entity.type
_entity.pdbx_description
1 polymer ?
#
loop_
_entity_poly.entity_id
_entity_poly.type
_entity_poly.pdbx_seq_one_letter_code
_entity_poly.pdbx_strand_id
1 'polypeptide(L)'
;MPDDPMANFFQQPTHKDSTTTPPSGDDSIFMNFDPRSTSPPIPPRLPTPTSSRPLCIPESLVSVIQCAVMERLALNTSDLVESMVRGVVDACIPHLDELINAKLASLSTQPTPKSSRNAQGSSGGDGWEGDDEMDNGQPSASPPKGRKKPEPRGHMNHLHSAFRKYLTDKRVMTTASSKDQIPAQAPSAQVQAFNRDRSSPPVIENVAIDWNSPLNSSPWNKETVRMLAIDFQAKLKTGTSYPTVPYDDKLMNLDFLCRICLQKLSRTHQTFRQQAVIDSQPAEQQAAGISKQCIIQATQQKNDRSMARKRNIFIRRRRIAQQNRFRKPETWEEVSKVIDRLGVEGMSGDETDSPPGVYPKAVRRIETPWINSRISQLLQAVDSYESSLREENMLSPLGNAPFLRHYESRTKNMRAKAIHSLPKNWYDELWFRGLSSGERDFLFVVADVELPALEPYRHIWVLQPLPAL
;
A
#
# COMPACT_ATOMS: atom_id res chain seq x y z
N MET A 1 -49.47 9.84 -43.09
CA MET A 1 -49.13 10.69 -44.26
C MET A 1 -48.87 12.13 -43.81
N PRO A 2 -47.61 12.50 -43.57
CA PRO A 2 -46.51 11.65 -43.05
C PRO A 2 -46.01 12.20 -41.70
N ASP A 3 -45.80 11.41 -40.65
CA ASP A 3 -44.94 10.22 -40.47
C ASP A 3 -43.45 10.59 -40.40
N ASP A 4 -42.99 10.78 -39.16
CA ASP A 4 -41.57 10.96 -38.78
C ASP A 4 -40.99 9.59 -38.38
N PRO A 5 -39.89 9.12 -39.01
CA PRO A 5 -39.36 7.79 -38.76
C PRO A 5 -38.33 7.74 -37.63
N MET A 6 -38.59 6.84 -36.68
CA MET A 6 -37.63 6.32 -35.71
C MET A 6 -36.52 5.52 -36.42
N ALA A 7 -35.27 6.00 -36.33
CA ALA A 7 -34.10 5.25 -36.76
C ALA A 7 -33.52 4.42 -35.59
N ASN A 8 -33.92 3.14 -35.54
CA ASN A 8 -33.27 2.11 -34.74
C ASN A 8 -32.01 1.60 -35.48
N PHE A 9 -30.82 1.87 -34.94
CA PHE A 9 -29.58 1.20 -35.35
C PHE A 9 -29.32 0.01 -34.42
N PHE A 10 -29.78 -1.17 -34.83
CA PHE A 10 -29.29 -2.46 -34.32
C PHE A 10 -28.41 -3.08 -35.40
N GLN A 11 -27.09 -3.08 -35.20
CA GLN A 11 -26.18 -3.91 -35.98
C GLN A 11 -26.03 -5.27 -35.29
N GLN A 12 -26.48 -6.33 -35.97
CA GLN A 12 -26.14 -7.71 -35.64
C GLN A 12 -24.72 -8.03 -36.10
N PRO A 13 -23.91 -8.76 -35.32
CA PRO A 13 -22.65 -9.32 -35.80
C PRO A 13 -22.91 -10.60 -36.59
N THR A 14 -22.42 -10.63 -37.83
CA THR A 14 -22.40 -11.82 -38.68
C THR A 14 -21.25 -12.73 -38.23
N HIS A 15 -21.59 -13.97 -37.88
CA HIS A 15 -20.65 -15.08 -37.75
C HIS A 15 -20.02 -15.37 -39.12
N LYS A 16 -18.69 -15.40 -39.19
CA LYS A 16 -17.95 -16.04 -40.27
C LYS A 16 -17.12 -17.18 -39.69
N ASP A 17 -17.56 -18.39 -40.01
CA ASP A 17 -16.79 -19.61 -39.89
C ASP A 17 -15.54 -19.53 -40.77
N SER A 18 -14.40 -19.97 -40.25
CA SER A 18 -13.20 -20.23 -41.03
C SER A 18 -12.53 -21.48 -40.46
N THR A 19 -12.98 -22.61 -40.98
CA THR A 19 -12.35 -23.92 -40.83
C THR A 19 -11.18 -23.98 -41.81
N THR A 20 -9.94 -23.97 -41.31
CA THR A 20 -8.73 -24.20 -42.12
C THR A 20 -8.22 -25.61 -41.89
N THR A 21 -8.38 -26.44 -42.92
CA THR A 21 -7.77 -27.76 -43.11
C THR A 21 -6.29 -27.62 -43.48
N PRO A 22 -5.38 -28.48 -43.00
CA PRO A 22 -3.99 -28.52 -43.49
C PRO A 22 -3.84 -29.50 -44.67
N PRO A 23 -2.95 -29.23 -45.64
CA PRO A 23 -2.63 -30.20 -46.69
C PRO A 23 -1.48 -31.13 -46.27
N SER A 24 -1.72 -32.41 -46.54
CA SER A 24 -0.73 -33.48 -46.66
C SER A 24 0.10 -33.30 -47.93
N GLY A 25 1.41 -33.55 -47.86
CA GLY A 25 2.32 -33.50 -49.01
C GLY A 25 3.58 -34.33 -48.75
N ASP A 26 3.68 -35.41 -49.53
CA ASP A 26 4.69 -36.48 -49.54
C ASP A 26 6.10 -36.07 -50.03
N ASP A 27 7.05 -36.91 -49.62
CA ASP A 27 8.21 -37.46 -50.33
C ASP A 27 9.13 -36.56 -51.18
N SER A 28 10.41 -36.54 -50.78
CA SER A 28 11.54 -36.46 -51.73
C SER A 28 12.80 -37.10 -51.15
N ILE A 29 13.12 -38.25 -51.75
CA ILE A 29 14.36 -39.04 -51.75
C ILE A 29 15.60 -38.15 -51.98
N PHE A 30 16.66 -38.32 -51.17
CA PHE A 30 18.01 -37.90 -51.55
C PHE A 30 19.07 -38.98 -51.32
N MET A 31 19.62 -39.37 -52.47
CA MET A 31 20.76 -40.18 -52.86
C MET A 31 21.93 -40.33 -51.85
N ASN A 32 22.34 -41.59 -51.71
CA ASN A 32 23.66 -42.05 -51.30
C ASN A 32 24.77 -41.48 -52.20
N PHE A 33 25.86 -41.00 -51.59
CA PHE A 33 27.19 -41.03 -52.19
C PHE A 33 28.24 -41.23 -51.10
N ASP A 34 28.98 -42.32 -51.22
CA ASP A 34 30.24 -42.59 -50.54
C ASP A 34 31.21 -43.04 -51.65
N PRO A 35 32.44 -42.48 -51.73
CA PRO A 35 33.56 -43.40 -51.65
C PRO A 35 34.86 -42.86 -51.02
N ARG A 36 35.47 -43.75 -50.24
CA ARG A 36 36.91 -44.09 -50.14
C ARG A 36 37.85 -43.03 -49.55
N SER A 37 38.33 -43.32 -48.33
CA SER A 37 39.69 -42.99 -47.93
C SER A 37 40.31 -44.15 -47.15
N THR A 38 41.34 -44.74 -47.74
CA THR A 38 42.22 -45.79 -47.21
C THR A 38 43.10 -45.25 -46.08
N SER A 39 43.10 -45.91 -44.92
CA SER A 39 44.09 -45.69 -43.86
C SER A 39 44.82 -47.00 -43.48
N PRO A 40 46.12 -46.93 -43.13
CA PRO A 40 47.00 -48.09 -42.95
C PRO A 40 46.87 -48.75 -41.54
N PRO A 41 47.44 -49.96 -41.35
CA PRO A 41 47.12 -50.82 -40.20
C PRO A 41 47.77 -50.35 -38.89
N ILE A 42 46.97 -50.39 -37.83
CA ILE A 42 47.36 -50.06 -36.44
C ILE A 42 47.99 -51.31 -35.78
N PRO A 43 49.14 -51.18 -35.08
CA PRO A 43 49.79 -52.30 -34.38
C PRO A 43 49.03 -52.76 -33.11
N PRO A 44 49.29 -53.99 -32.62
CA PRO A 44 48.51 -54.62 -31.56
C PRO A 44 48.65 -53.90 -30.21
N ARG A 45 47.49 -53.56 -29.61
CA ARG A 45 47.40 -52.96 -28.26
C ARG A 45 47.66 -54.00 -27.16
N LEU A 46 48.48 -53.60 -26.19
CA LEU A 46 48.68 -54.25 -24.90
C LEU A 46 47.36 -54.32 -24.08
N PRO A 47 47.21 -55.32 -23.20
CA PRO A 47 46.01 -55.49 -22.37
C PRO A 47 45.82 -54.32 -21.39
N THR A 48 44.68 -53.67 -21.49
CA THR A 48 44.24 -52.60 -20.57
C THR A 48 43.84 -53.17 -19.21
N PRO A 49 44.16 -52.46 -18.10
CA PRO A 49 43.77 -52.88 -16.75
C PRO A 49 42.24 -52.87 -16.60
N THR A 50 41.72 -53.93 -15.97
CA THR A 50 40.31 -54.10 -15.63
C THR A 50 39.78 -52.90 -14.87
N SER A 51 38.91 -52.14 -15.54
CA SER A 51 38.12 -51.03 -14.99
C SER A 51 37.31 -51.53 -13.79
N SER A 52 37.62 -51.02 -12.61
CA SER A 52 36.86 -51.23 -11.38
C SER A 52 35.43 -50.71 -11.59
N ARG A 53 34.46 -51.63 -11.57
CA ARG A 53 33.02 -51.32 -11.66
C ARG A 53 32.65 -50.29 -10.59
N PRO A 54 32.06 -49.13 -10.94
CA PRO A 54 31.55 -48.20 -9.94
C PRO A 54 30.43 -48.88 -9.15
N LEU A 55 30.56 -48.83 -7.82
CA LEU A 55 29.54 -49.30 -6.89
C LEU A 55 28.26 -48.47 -7.12
N CYS A 56 27.24 -49.11 -7.68
CA CYS A 56 25.94 -48.50 -7.88
C CYS A 56 25.23 -48.41 -6.51
N ILE A 57 25.20 -47.22 -5.92
CA ILE A 57 24.43 -46.96 -4.70
C ILE A 57 22.95 -46.97 -5.07
N PRO A 58 22.08 -47.73 -4.38
CA PRO A 58 20.64 -47.70 -4.64
C PRO A 58 20.07 -46.30 -4.46
N GLU A 59 19.22 -45.88 -5.39
CA GLU A 59 18.59 -44.54 -5.41
C GLU A 59 17.77 -44.25 -4.15
N SER A 60 17.22 -45.30 -3.52
CA SER A 60 16.54 -45.21 -2.23
C SER A 60 17.47 -44.77 -1.09
N LEU A 61 18.75 -45.18 -1.11
CA LEU A 61 19.73 -44.81 -0.09
C LEU A 61 20.14 -43.34 -0.23
N VAL A 62 20.21 -42.82 -1.47
CA VAL A 62 20.49 -41.41 -1.75
C VAL A 62 19.39 -40.52 -1.17
N SER A 63 18.12 -40.89 -1.38
CA SER A 63 16.98 -40.14 -0.82
C SER A 63 16.97 -40.12 0.72
N VAL A 64 17.27 -41.25 1.36
CA VAL A 64 17.36 -41.33 2.84
C VAL A 64 18.48 -40.45 3.39
N ILE A 65 19.66 -40.47 2.77
CA ILE A 65 20.79 -39.63 3.18
C ILE A 65 20.44 -38.15 2.98
N GLN A 66 19.80 -37.80 1.86
CA GLN A 66 19.41 -36.41 1.59
C GLN A 66 18.38 -35.88 2.61
N CYS A 67 17.38 -36.68 2.98
CA CYS A 67 16.44 -36.32 4.04
C CYS A 67 17.13 -36.11 5.40
N ALA A 68 18.00 -37.04 5.80
CA ALA A 68 18.73 -36.94 7.07
C ALA A 68 19.67 -35.71 7.12
N VAL A 69 20.31 -35.37 6.00
CA VAL A 69 21.15 -34.16 5.90
C VAL A 69 20.30 -32.90 6.02
N MET A 70 19.13 -32.84 5.36
CA MET A 70 18.24 -31.67 5.43
C MET A 70 17.64 -31.47 6.82
N GLU A 71 17.24 -32.55 7.50
CA GLU A 71 16.73 -32.49 8.87
C GLU A 71 17.81 -31.98 9.84
N ARG A 72 19.04 -32.47 9.70
CA ARG A 72 20.17 -32.03 10.53
C ARG A 72 20.60 -30.59 10.22
N LEU A 73 20.51 -30.17 8.96
CA LEU A 73 20.74 -28.78 8.57
C LEU A 73 19.68 -27.86 9.20
N ALA A 74 18.40 -28.27 9.17
CA ALA A 74 17.30 -27.51 9.77
C ALA A 74 17.49 -27.32 11.28
N LEU A 75 17.85 -28.40 12.01
CA LEU A 75 18.14 -28.34 13.45
C LEU A 75 19.31 -27.40 13.75
N ASN A 76 20.43 -27.53 13.03
CA ASN A 76 21.60 -26.66 13.22
C ASN A 76 21.29 -25.18 12.91
N THR A 77 20.45 -24.90 11.92
CA THR A 77 20.04 -23.51 11.63
C THR A 77 19.12 -22.94 12.71
N SER A 78 18.27 -23.77 13.32
CA SER A 78 17.41 -23.36 14.44
C SER A 78 18.25 -22.97 15.65
N ASP A 79 19.22 -23.80 16.02
CA ASP A 79 20.10 -23.56 17.18
C ASP A 79 20.96 -22.29 16.99
N LEU A 80 21.48 -22.09 15.78
CA LEU A 80 22.25 -20.89 15.45
C LEU A 80 21.38 -19.62 15.54
N VAL A 81 20.16 -19.66 15.00
CA VAL A 81 19.22 -18.53 15.06
C VAL A 81 18.82 -18.26 16.51
N GLU A 82 18.50 -19.28 17.30
CA GLU A 82 18.16 -19.12 18.71
C GLU A 82 19.33 -18.51 19.49
N SER A 83 20.56 -18.99 19.28
CA SER A 83 21.75 -18.45 19.92
C SER A 83 22.01 -16.98 19.53
N MET A 84 21.82 -16.62 18.25
CA MET A 84 21.96 -15.24 17.79
C MET A 84 20.89 -14.33 18.39
N VAL A 85 19.63 -14.77 18.40
CA VAL A 85 18.53 -14.01 19.00
C VAL A 85 18.75 -13.81 20.49
N ARG A 86 19.15 -14.87 21.21
CA ARG A 86 19.45 -14.80 22.65
C ARG A 86 20.59 -13.82 22.93
N GLY A 87 21.69 -13.89 22.17
CA GLY A 87 22.80 -12.94 22.32
C GLY A 87 22.41 -11.48 22.07
N VAL A 88 21.54 -11.21 21.08
CA VAL A 88 21.01 -9.86 20.84
C VAL A 88 20.10 -9.40 21.97
N VAL A 89 19.21 -10.28 22.47
CA VAL A 89 18.31 -9.96 23.58
C VAL A 89 19.10 -9.66 24.85
N ASP A 90 20.05 -10.51 25.22
CA ASP A 90 20.88 -10.36 26.41
C ASP A 90 21.75 -9.09 26.35
N ALA A 91 22.26 -8.73 25.17
CA ALA A 91 22.98 -7.47 24.97
C ALA A 91 22.06 -6.23 25.05
N CYS A 92 20.77 -6.35 24.72
CA CYS A 92 19.84 -5.22 24.73
C CYS A 92 19.17 -4.97 26.08
N ILE A 93 19.03 -6.00 26.93
CA ILE A 93 18.36 -5.88 28.24
C ILE A 93 18.99 -4.77 29.12
N PRO A 94 20.33 -4.68 29.29
CA PRO A 94 20.93 -3.63 30.12
C PRO A 94 20.63 -2.21 29.62
N HIS A 95 20.63 -2.02 28.29
CA HIS A 95 20.35 -0.72 27.68
C HIS A 95 18.88 -0.30 27.79
N LEU A 96 17.96 -1.27 27.75
CA LEU A 96 16.54 -1.01 27.98
C LEU A 96 16.30 -0.61 29.44
N ASP A 97 16.97 -1.26 30.38
CA ASP A 97 16.84 -0.95 31.81
C ASP A 97 17.39 0.46 32.12
N GLU A 98 18.54 0.81 31.57
CA GLU A 98 19.11 2.16 31.68
C GLU A 98 18.16 3.23 31.10
N LEU A 99 17.53 2.95 29.95
CA LEU A 99 16.60 3.87 29.30
C LEU A 99 15.29 4.04 30.08
N ILE A 100 14.76 2.96 30.66
CA ILE A 100 13.59 3.00 31.54
C ILE A 100 13.90 3.81 32.80
N ASN A 101 15.04 3.57 33.43
CA ASN A 101 15.47 4.28 34.64
C ASN A 101 15.71 5.77 34.37
N ALA A 102 16.35 6.13 33.25
CA ALA A 102 16.51 7.52 32.83
C ALA A 102 15.16 8.21 32.59
N LYS A 103 14.19 7.50 32.00
CA LYS A 103 12.83 8.03 31.78
C LYS A 103 12.09 8.25 33.10
N LEU A 104 12.16 7.30 34.02
CA LEU A 104 11.55 7.41 35.35
C LEU A 104 12.15 8.57 36.16
N ALA A 105 13.47 8.74 36.13
CA ALA A 105 14.15 9.87 36.75
C ALA A 105 13.66 11.21 36.17
N SER A 106 13.49 11.30 34.85
CA SER A 106 13.00 12.52 34.18
C SER A 106 11.55 12.88 34.52
N LEU A 107 10.72 11.88 34.84
CA LEU A 107 9.33 12.06 35.24
C LEU A 107 9.22 12.51 36.70
N SER A 108 10.17 12.12 37.55
CA SER A 108 10.19 12.50 38.97
C SER A 108 10.57 13.97 39.19
N THR A 109 11.21 14.63 38.22
CA THR A 109 11.72 16.00 38.39
C THR A 109 10.86 17.09 37.77
N GLN A 110 9.65 16.80 37.27
CA GLN A 110 8.80 17.86 36.72
C GLN A 110 8.08 18.65 37.83
N PRO A 111 8.37 19.95 38.01
CA PRO A 111 7.60 20.79 38.93
C PRO A 111 6.17 20.97 38.40
N THR A 112 5.20 20.76 39.28
CA THR A 112 3.77 20.93 38.98
C THR A 112 3.49 22.36 38.49
N PRO A 113 2.91 22.55 37.30
CA PRO A 113 2.65 23.89 36.79
C PRO A 113 1.53 24.55 37.59
N LYS A 114 1.86 25.67 38.24
CA LYS A 114 0.90 26.56 38.88
C LYS A 114 -0.04 27.12 37.81
N SER A 115 -1.33 26.85 38.00
CA SER A 115 -2.44 27.41 37.24
C SER A 115 -2.41 28.94 37.32
N SER A 116 -2.11 29.59 36.20
CA SER A 116 -2.25 31.03 36.02
C SER A 116 -3.21 31.27 34.86
N ARG A 117 -4.42 31.73 35.21
CA ARG A 117 -5.35 32.37 34.29
C ARG A 117 -4.80 33.77 34.01
N ASN A 118 -4.64 34.13 32.73
CA ASN A 118 -5.03 35.46 32.29
C ASN A 118 -5.28 35.52 30.78
N ALA A 119 -6.29 36.31 30.45
CA ALA A 119 -6.84 36.59 29.14
C ALA A 119 -6.15 37.82 28.49
N GLN A 120 -6.61 38.16 27.28
CA GLN A 120 -6.21 39.28 26.38
C GLN A 120 -4.96 38.95 25.55
N GLY A 121 -4.93 39.10 24.22
CA GLY A 121 -5.86 39.63 23.22
C GLY A 121 -5.05 39.85 21.92
N SER A 122 -5.73 40.23 20.85
CA SER A 122 -5.20 40.93 19.67
C SER A 122 -4.78 40.16 18.40
N SER A 123 -5.04 40.87 17.29
CA SER A 123 -4.72 40.67 15.87
C SER A 123 -5.63 39.72 15.10
N GLY A 124 -6.39 40.18 14.10
CA GLY A 124 -5.92 40.91 12.90
C GLY A 124 -5.78 39.84 11.80
N GLY A 125 -6.73 39.71 10.88
CA GLY A 125 -6.92 40.65 9.77
C GLY A 125 -5.96 40.24 8.65
N ASP A 126 -6.44 39.42 7.71
CA ASP A 126 -6.12 39.48 6.28
C ASP A 126 -6.79 38.30 5.55
N GLY A 127 -7.77 38.66 4.73
CA GLY A 127 -8.47 37.76 3.83
C GLY A 127 -7.71 37.57 2.52
N TRP A 128 -7.98 36.44 1.86
CA TRP A 128 -7.90 36.35 0.41
C TRP A 128 -9.09 35.53 -0.08
N GLU A 129 -9.97 36.31 -0.69
CA GLU A 129 -10.97 36.04 -1.70
C GLU A 129 -10.34 35.22 -2.87
N GLY A 130 -11.12 34.29 -3.40
CA GLY A 130 -10.71 33.37 -4.46
C GLY A 130 -11.90 32.48 -4.82
N ASP A 131 -12.82 33.12 -5.52
CA ASP A 131 -14.14 32.68 -5.97
C ASP A 131 -14.10 31.47 -6.93
N ASP A 132 -15.29 30.96 -7.24
CA ASP A 132 -15.68 29.97 -8.26
C ASP A 132 -16.04 28.55 -7.78
N GLU A 133 -17.20 28.42 -7.11
CA GLU A 133 -18.38 27.74 -7.70
C GLU A 133 -19.58 27.78 -6.74
N MET A 134 -20.73 28.19 -7.30
CA MET A 134 -21.98 28.53 -6.61
C MET A 134 -22.61 27.39 -5.81
N ASP A 135 -22.92 27.62 -4.54
CA ASP A 135 -24.03 26.96 -3.83
C ASP A 135 -24.63 27.91 -2.78
N ASN A 136 -25.88 28.30 -3.00
CA ASN A 136 -26.60 29.31 -2.24
C ASN A 136 -27.27 28.62 -1.02
N GLY A 137 -26.52 28.50 0.08
CA GLY A 137 -26.99 27.95 1.35
C GLY A 137 -26.35 28.68 2.53
N GLN A 138 -27.01 29.74 2.98
CA GLN A 138 -26.62 30.64 4.07
C GLN A 138 -26.20 29.88 5.37
N PRO A 139 -24.92 29.94 5.81
CA PRO A 139 -24.49 29.33 7.06
C PRO A 139 -24.39 30.36 8.20
N SER A 140 -24.92 30.02 9.36
CA SER A 140 -24.87 30.84 10.58
C SER A 140 -23.44 31.12 11.04
N ALA A 141 -23.10 32.40 11.23
CA ALA A 141 -21.79 32.90 11.62
C ALA A 141 -21.48 32.69 13.12
N SER A 142 -21.28 31.44 13.53
CA SER A 142 -20.63 31.15 14.83
C SER A 142 -19.17 30.77 14.60
N PRO A 143 -18.19 31.51 15.17
CA PRO A 143 -16.78 31.15 15.06
C PRO A 143 -16.55 29.76 15.69
N PRO A 144 -15.94 28.81 14.98
CA PRO A 144 -15.77 27.44 15.46
C PRO A 144 -14.87 27.45 16.71
N LYS A 145 -15.47 27.13 17.86
CA LYS A 145 -14.76 26.96 19.14
C LYS A 145 -13.61 25.97 18.96
N GLY A 146 -12.44 26.38 19.46
CA GLY A 146 -11.12 25.84 19.13
C GLY A 146 -11.03 24.33 19.01
N ARG A 147 -10.64 23.88 17.82
CA ARG A 147 -10.19 22.50 17.60
C ARG A 147 -8.98 22.25 18.51
N LYS A 148 -9.09 21.27 19.42
CA LYS A 148 -7.92 20.72 20.12
C LYS A 148 -6.89 20.34 19.06
N LYS A 149 -5.72 20.98 19.09
CA LYS A 149 -4.64 20.70 18.15
C LYS A 149 -4.40 19.19 18.18
N PRO A 150 -4.44 18.48 17.04
CA PRO A 150 -4.12 17.06 17.02
C PRO A 150 -2.80 16.86 17.75
N GLU A 151 -2.74 15.87 18.63
CA GLU A 151 -1.53 15.50 19.36
C GLU A 151 -0.33 15.53 18.38
N PRO A 152 0.81 16.09 18.80
CA PRO A 152 1.91 16.34 17.91
C PRO A 152 2.33 15.01 17.32
N ARG A 153 1.97 14.77 16.05
CA ARG A 153 2.62 13.82 15.14
C ARG A 153 4.05 14.32 14.85
N GLY A 154 4.74 14.74 15.91
CA GLY A 154 5.42 16.03 15.97
C GLY A 154 6.70 15.98 15.19
N HIS A 155 7.49 14.94 15.40
CA HIS A 155 8.83 14.95 14.87
C HIS A 155 8.90 14.60 13.36
N MET A 156 8.25 13.51 12.94
CA MET A 156 8.30 13.06 11.54
C MET A 156 7.60 14.00 10.56
N ASN A 157 6.53 14.68 11.00
CA ASN A 157 5.88 15.67 10.16
C ASN A 157 6.77 16.90 9.93
N HIS A 158 7.50 17.35 10.97
CA HIS A 158 8.47 18.43 10.82
C HIS A 158 9.60 18.02 9.87
N LEU A 159 10.15 16.81 10.00
CA LEU A 159 11.16 16.28 9.07
C LEU A 159 10.66 16.28 7.62
N HIS A 160 9.47 15.72 7.36
CA HIS A 160 8.89 15.70 6.01
C HIS A 160 8.55 17.09 5.47
N SER A 161 8.25 18.06 6.34
CA SER A 161 8.02 19.45 5.95
C SER A 161 9.34 20.14 5.59
N ALA A 162 10.37 19.99 6.44
CA ALA A 162 11.72 20.50 6.23
C ALA A 162 12.33 19.95 4.94
N PHE A 163 12.20 18.64 4.69
CA PHE A 163 12.72 18.02 3.47
C PHE A 163 11.98 18.55 2.23
N ARG A 164 10.65 18.73 2.29
CA ARG A 164 9.91 19.35 1.18
C ARG A 164 10.40 20.77 0.90
N LYS A 165 10.57 21.59 1.93
CA LYS A 165 11.15 22.93 1.82
C LYS A 165 12.54 22.87 1.17
N TYR A 166 13.41 21.99 1.66
CA TYR A 166 14.75 21.78 1.11
C TYR A 166 14.74 21.44 -0.40
N LEU A 167 13.89 20.50 -0.82
CA LEU A 167 13.77 20.09 -2.23
C LEU A 167 13.21 21.22 -3.11
N THR A 168 12.30 22.03 -2.57
CA THR A 168 11.83 23.25 -3.23
C THR A 168 12.93 24.30 -3.35
N ASP A 169 13.72 24.52 -2.30
CA ASP A 169 14.85 25.46 -2.30
C ASP A 169 15.91 25.03 -3.33
N LYS A 170 16.11 23.72 -3.51
CA LYS A 170 16.97 23.12 -4.55
C LYS A 170 16.34 23.07 -5.94
N ARG A 171 15.12 23.60 -6.12
CA ARG A 171 14.37 23.66 -7.39
C ARG A 171 14.13 22.31 -8.09
N VAL A 172 14.21 21.20 -7.35
CA VAL A 172 13.87 19.86 -7.85
C VAL A 172 12.42 19.47 -7.62
N MET A 173 11.69 20.27 -6.84
CA MET A 173 10.28 20.06 -6.55
C MET A 173 9.51 21.37 -6.68
N THR A 174 8.41 21.33 -7.41
CA THR A 174 7.51 22.48 -7.59
C THR A 174 6.64 22.70 -6.36
N THR A 175 6.31 23.96 -6.07
CA THR A 175 5.26 24.29 -5.10
C THR A 175 3.91 24.32 -5.83
N ALA A 176 2.82 24.15 -5.08
CA ALA A 176 1.47 24.28 -5.64
C ALA A 176 1.17 25.67 -6.21
N SER A 177 1.95 26.70 -5.80
CA SER A 177 1.87 28.06 -6.31
C SER A 177 2.67 28.27 -7.61
N SER A 178 3.64 27.41 -7.91
CA SER A 178 4.49 27.50 -9.10
C SER A 178 4.11 26.46 -10.14
N LYS A 179 2.80 26.29 -10.41
CA LYS A 179 2.29 25.21 -11.29
C LYS A 179 2.91 25.23 -12.69
N ASP A 180 3.34 26.40 -13.15
CA ASP A 180 3.87 26.57 -14.52
C ASP A 180 5.38 26.35 -14.63
N GLN A 181 6.11 26.22 -13.50
CA GLN A 181 7.55 25.99 -13.53
C GLN A 181 7.84 24.49 -13.45
N ILE A 182 8.12 23.87 -14.59
CA ILE A 182 8.63 22.50 -14.65
C ILE A 182 10.05 22.48 -14.04
N PRO A 183 10.39 21.53 -13.13
CA PRO A 183 11.75 21.41 -12.62
C PRO A 183 12.77 21.22 -13.75
N ALA A 184 13.99 21.72 -13.54
CA ALA A 184 15.06 21.58 -14.52
C ALA A 184 15.31 20.09 -14.85
N GLN A 185 15.39 19.78 -16.15
CA GLN A 185 15.77 18.47 -16.68
C GLN A 185 17.29 18.39 -16.81
N ALA A 186 17.87 17.28 -16.38
CA ALA A 186 19.31 17.06 -16.53
C ALA A 186 19.72 17.01 -18.02
N PRO A 187 20.83 17.69 -18.42
CA PRO A 187 21.33 17.64 -19.79
C PRO A 187 21.68 16.21 -20.22
N SER A 188 21.09 15.74 -21.33
CA SER A 188 21.26 14.36 -21.80
C SER A 188 22.73 13.94 -21.95
N ALA A 189 23.59 14.85 -22.45
CA ALA A 189 25.02 14.59 -22.60
C ALA A 189 25.73 14.31 -21.27
N GLN A 190 25.38 15.03 -20.20
CA GLN A 190 25.97 14.81 -18.86
C GLN A 190 25.46 13.50 -18.25
N VAL A 191 24.16 13.20 -18.39
CA VAL A 191 23.56 11.95 -17.92
C VAL A 191 24.21 10.75 -18.61
N GLN A 192 24.42 10.83 -19.93
CA GLN A 192 25.07 9.76 -20.71
C GLN A 192 26.54 9.59 -20.34
N ALA A 193 27.30 10.69 -20.21
CA ALA A 193 28.69 10.64 -19.78
C ALA A 193 28.80 9.95 -18.40
N PHE A 194 28.04 10.43 -17.41
CA PHE A 194 28.03 9.83 -16.08
C PHE A 194 27.59 8.36 -16.07
N ASN A 195 26.58 8.00 -16.85
CA ASN A 195 26.12 6.60 -16.91
C ASN A 195 27.17 5.67 -17.55
N ARG A 196 28.01 6.18 -18.47
CA ARG A 196 29.04 5.40 -19.14
C ARG A 196 30.27 5.17 -18.27
N ASP A 197 30.82 6.24 -17.71
CA ASP A 197 32.15 6.24 -17.07
C ASP A 197 32.19 6.95 -15.71
N ARG A 198 31.03 7.35 -15.18
CA ARG A 198 30.90 8.15 -13.94
C ARG A 198 31.60 9.52 -14.03
N SER A 199 31.95 9.99 -15.22
CA SER A 199 32.45 11.35 -15.41
C SER A 199 31.33 12.37 -15.24
N SER A 200 31.69 13.58 -14.79
CA SER A 200 30.75 14.70 -14.59
C SER A 200 29.58 14.36 -13.64
N PRO A 201 29.85 14.08 -12.35
CA PRO A 201 28.79 13.81 -11.39
C PRO A 201 27.83 15.00 -11.24
N PRO A 202 26.58 14.76 -10.82
CA PRO A 202 25.64 15.84 -10.51
C PRO A 202 26.24 16.79 -9.46
N VAL A 203 25.94 18.09 -9.57
CA VAL A 203 26.47 19.13 -8.67
C VAL A 203 25.36 19.64 -7.77
N ILE A 204 25.63 19.78 -6.47
CA ILE A 204 24.62 20.08 -5.46
C ILE A 204 24.08 21.53 -5.52
N GLU A 205 24.83 22.46 -6.12
CA GLU A 205 24.39 23.86 -6.30
C GLU A 205 23.35 23.99 -7.42
N ASN A 206 23.47 23.18 -8.47
CA ASN A 206 22.57 23.19 -9.62
C ASN A 206 22.11 21.76 -9.93
N VAL A 207 21.43 21.17 -8.95
CA VAL A 207 21.05 19.77 -9.05
C VAL A 207 19.90 19.63 -10.06
N ALA A 208 20.07 18.72 -11.02
CA ALA A 208 19.07 18.42 -12.03
C ALA A 208 18.76 16.92 -12.03
N ILE A 209 17.48 16.58 -12.12
CA ILE A 209 17.02 15.18 -12.17
C ILE A 209 16.79 14.82 -13.64
N ASP A 210 17.14 13.60 -14.01
CA ASP A 210 16.73 13.05 -15.29
C ASP A 210 15.30 12.50 -15.15
N TRP A 211 14.30 13.31 -15.48
CA TRP A 211 12.88 12.96 -15.32
C TRP A 211 12.37 11.96 -16.36
N ASN A 212 13.15 11.71 -17.42
CA ASN A 212 12.81 10.72 -18.44
C ASN A 212 13.15 9.30 -17.99
N SER A 213 14.07 9.15 -17.04
CA SER A 213 14.48 7.86 -16.50
C SER A 213 13.85 7.58 -15.12
N PRO A 214 13.61 6.31 -14.75
CA PRO A 214 13.11 5.97 -13.43
C PRO A 214 14.05 6.48 -12.32
N LEU A 215 13.47 7.14 -11.30
CA LEU A 215 14.21 7.73 -10.17
C LEU A 215 15.10 6.73 -9.43
N ASN A 216 14.69 5.46 -9.35
CA ASN A 216 15.37 4.41 -8.59
C ASN A 216 16.27 3.50 -9.45
N SER A 217 16.27 3.64 -10.77
CA SER A 217 17.02 2.75 -11.67
C SER A 217 18.19 3.46 -12.35
N SER A 218 18.00 4.73 -12.74
CA SER A 218 19.05 5.52 -13.41
C SER A 218 20.24 5.75 -12.47
N PRO A 219 21.48 5.44 -12.90
CA PRO A 219 22.66 5.71 -12.10
C PRO A 219 22.81 7.21 -11.74
N TRP A 220 22.50 8.11 -12.68
CA TRP A 220 22.44 9.56 -12.43
C TRP A 220 21.45 9.91 -11.31
N ASN A 221 20.19 9.46 -11.41
CA ASN A 221 19.16 9.79 -10.43
C ASN A 221 19.48 9.22 -9.03
N LYS A 222 20.07 8.02 -8.96
CA LYS A 222 20.53 7.43 -7.69
C LYS A 222 21.58 8.32 -7.02
N GLU A 223 22.56 8.80 -7.78
CA GLU A 223 23.61 9.68 -7.24
C GLU A 223 23.04 11.02 -6.81
N THR A 224 22.21 11.65 -7.65
CA THR A 224 21.52 12.91 -7.32
C THR A 224 20.70 12.80 -6.04
N VAL A 225 19.91 11.73 -5.86
CA VAL A 225 19.13 11.49 -4.64
C VAL A 225 20.03 11.33 -3.42
N ARG A 226 21.13 10.59 -3.56
CA ARG A 226 22.10 10.38 -2.48
C ARG A 226 22.74 11.70 -2.08
N MET A 227 23.19 12.51 -3.03
CA MET A 227 23.76 13.83 -2.78
C MET A 227 22.76 14.77 -2.08
N LEU A 228 21.51 14.80 -2.55
CA LEU A 228 20.44 15.58 -1.93
C LEU A 228 20.21 15.16 -0.47
N ALA A 229 20.23 13.85 -0.19
CA ALA A 229 20.07 13.33 1.16
C ALA A 229 21.27 13.63 2.06
N ILE A 230 22.50 13.56 1.55
CA ILE A 230 23.73 13.93 2.28
C ILE A 230 23.72 15.41 2.64
N ASP A 231 23.48 16.31 1.67
CA ASP A 231 23.44 17.77 1.92
C ASP A 231 22.32 18.13 2.91
N PHE A 232 21.13 17.50 2.76
CA PHE A 232 20.05 17.69 3.73
C PHE A 232 20.44 17.21 5.13
N GLN A 233 21.08 16.04 5.24
CA GLN A 233 21.55 15.51 6.52
C GLN A 233 22.57 16.45 7.18
N ALA A 234 23.52 17.00 6.41
CA ALA A 234 24.47 17.98 6.90
C ALA A 234 23.77 19.24 7.42
N LYS A 235 22.75 19.74 6.72
CA LYS A 235 21.94 20.89 7.16
C LYS A 235 21.09 20.62 8.41
N LEU A 236 20.69 19.37 8.63
CA LEU A 236 20.04 18.97 9.88
C LEU A 236 21.06 18.93 11.03
N LYS A 237 22.25 18.37 10.81
CA LYS A 237 23.33 18.30 11.81
C LYS A 237 23.80 19.68 12.27
N THR A 238 23.87 20.66 11.38
CA THR A 238 24.25 22.04 11.75
C THR A 238 23.17 22.76 12.55
N GLY A 239 21.89 22.32 12.48
CA GLY A 239 20.78 22.89 13.24
C GLY A 239 20.31 24.29 12.80
N THR A 240 21.05 24.97 11.91
CA THR A 240 20.77 26.37 11.51
C THR A 240 19.63 26.47 10.51
N SER A 241 19.53 25.55 9.55
CA SER A 241 18.55 25.62 8.46
C SER A 241 17.16 25.13 8.84
N TYR A 242 17.07 24.18 9.78
CA TYR A 242 15.83 23.50 10.15
C TYR A 242 15.73 23.30 11.68
N PRO A 243 15.62 24.39 12.47
CA PRO A 243 15.69 24.34 13.93
C PRO A 243 14.55 23.54 14.58
N THR A 244 13.45 23.31 13.86
CA THR A 244 12.28 22.56 14.35
C THR A 244 12.43 21.04 14.25
N VAL A 245 13.51 20.55 13.64
CA VAL A 245 13.74 19.12 13.41
C VAL A 245 14.97 18.69 14.23
N PRO A 246 14.79 18.14 15.44
CA PRO A 246 15.92 17.58 16.18
C PRO A 246 16.53 16.43 15.39
N TYR A 247 17.83 16.46 15.18
CA TYR A 247 18.51 15.42 14.43
C TYR A 247 18.74 14.17 15.31
N ASP A 248 18.41 13.00 14.78
CA ASP A 248 18.60 11.70 15.43
C ASP A 248 19.42 10.79 14.51
N ASP A 249 20.68 10.51 14.87
CA ASP A 249 21.60 9.69 14.06
C ASP A 249 21.06 8.26 13.80
N LYS A 250 20.27 7.69 14.73
CA LYS A 250 19.75 6.31 14.59
C LYS A 250 18.56 6.28 13.63
N LEU A 251 17.63 7.23 13.78
CA LEU A 251 16.42 7.29 12.96
C LEU A 251 16.64 7.94 11.59
N MET A 252 17.57 8.90 11.49
CA MET A 252 17.84 9.69 10.27
C MET A 252 19.11 9.25 9.55
N ASN A 253 19.30 7.93 9.42
CA ASN A 253 20.38 7.39 8.59
C ASN A 253 20.17 7.74 7.10
N LEU A 254 21.24 7.67 6.33
CA LEU A 254 21.24 8.12 4.93
C LEU A 254 20.24 7.36 4.06
N ASP A 255 20.08 6.05 4.27
CA ASP A 255 19.12 5.23 3.53
C ASP A 255 17.67 5.71 3.76
N PHE A 256 17.31 5.97 5.01
CA PHE A 256 16.00 6.52 5.35
C PHE A 256 15.75 7.87 4.67
N LEU A 257 16.74 8.76 4.66
CA LEU A 257 16.62 10.06 3.99
C LEU A 257 16.52 9.93 2.45
N CYS A 258 17.28 9.00 1.83
CA CYS A 258 17.12 8.66 0.42
C CYS A 258 15.71 8.17 0.10
N ARG A 259 15.14 7.30 0.94
CA ARG A 259 13.75 6.82 0.80
C ARG A 259 12.74 7.96 0.90
N ILE A 260 12.91 8.88 1.86
CA ILE A 260 12.05 10.08 1.95
C ILE A 260 12.18 10.94 0.69
N CYS A 261 13.41 11.18 0.21
CA CYS A 261 13.68 11.95 -0.99
C CYS A 261 12.94 11.37 -2.20
N LEU A 262 13.12 10.07 -2.47
CA LEU A 262 12.40 9.35 -3.53
C LEU A 262 10.89 9.45 -3.38
N GLN A 263 10.37 9.29 -2.15
CA GLN A 263 8.94 9.40 -1.90
C GLN A 263 8.41 10.80 -2.26
N LYS A 264 9.17 11.87 -1.98
CA LYS A 264 8.75 13.25 -2.32
C LYS A 264 8.86 13.52 -3.82
N LEU A 265 9.94 13.08 -4.45
CA LEU A 265 10.17 13.27 -5.89
C LEU A 265 9.25 12.42 -6.76
N SER A 266 8.72 11.30 -6.26
CA SER A 266 7.87 10.38 -7.03
C SER A 266 6.64 11.08 -7.65
N ARG A 267 6.02 12.01 -6.92
CA ARG A 267 4.88 12.79 -7.41
C ARG A 267 5.29 13.73 -8.54
N THR A 268 6.37 14.50 -8.35
CA THR A 268 6.90 15.42 -9.36
C THR A 268 7.32 14.68 -10.62
N HIS A 269 8.00 13.55 -10.48
CA HIS A 269 8.38 12.69 -11.60
C HIS A 269 7.15 12.14 -12.34
N GLN A 270 6.11 11.70 -11.62
CA GLN A 270 4.87 11.26 -12.25
C GLN A 270 4.18 12.39 -13.02
N THR A 271 4.11 13.60 -12.45
CA THR A 271 3.56 14.78 -13.13
C THR A 271 4.37 15.14 -14.37
N PHE A 272 5.70 15.15 -14.27
CA PHE A 272 6.58 15.43 -15.42
C PHE A 272 6.36 14.44 -16.56
N ARG A 273 6.35 13.13 -16.27
CA ARG A 273 6.13 12.11 -17.30
C ARG A 273 4.75 12.21 -17.94
N GLN A 274 3.74 12.58 -17.17
CA GLN A 274 2.39 12.82 -17.70
C GLN A 274 2.39 14.03 -18.64
N GLN A 275 3.04 15.13 -18.25
CA GLN A 275 3.14 16.32 -19.09
C GLN A 275 3.92 16.04 -20.38
N ALA A 276 5.07 15.35 -20.30
CA ALA A 276 5.86 14.98 -21.47
C ALA A 276 5.06 14.13 -22.48
N VAL A 277 4.18 13.24 -22.00
CA VAL A 277 3.28 12.47 -22.87
C VAL A 277 2.27 13.39 -23.57
N ILE A 278 1.69 14.35 -22.85
CA ILE A 278 0.76 15.34 -23.42
C ILE A 278 1.48 16.22 -24.47
N ASP A 279 2.66 16.74 -24.14
CA ASP A 279 3.43 17.63 -25.01
C ASP A 279 3.93 16.94 -26.28
N SER A 280 4.16 15.62 -26.23
CA SER A 280 4.55 14.82 -27.39
C SER A 280 3.43 14.59 -28.41
N GLN A 281 2.17 14.88 -28.05
CA GLN A 281 1.02 14.70 -28.94
C GLN A 281 0.79 15.94 -29.82
N PRO A 282 0.29 15.76 -31.06
CA PRO A 282 -0.12 16.89 -31.91
C PRO A 282 -1.14 17.77 -31.20
N ALA A 283 -1.12 19.09 -31.47
CA ALA A 283 -2.00 20.07 -30.81
C ALA A 283 -3.49 19.66 -30.82
N GLU A 284 -3.96 19.07 -31.92
CA GLU A 284 -5.34 18.56 -32.06
C GLU A 284 -5.68 17.42 -31.08
N GLN A 285 -4.69 16.63 -30.65
CA GLN A 285 -4.87 15.51 -29.72
C GLN A 285 -4.58 15.88 -28.26
N GLN A 286 -3.93 17.02 -28.01
CA GLN A 286 -3.57 17.46 -26.65
C GLN A 286 -4.79 17.66 -25.75
N ALA A 287 -5.87 18.28 -26.26
CA ALA A 287 -7.10 18.47 -25.48
C ALA A 287 -7.74 17.13 -25.04
N ALA A 288 -7.75 16.14 -25.93
CA ALA A 288 -8.21 14.79 -25.61
C ALA A 288 -7.26 14.07 -24.64
N GLY A 289 -5.95 14.28 -24.78
CA GLY A 289 -4.92 13.77 -23.88
C GLY A 289 -5.07 14.30 -22.45
N ILE A 290 -5.27 15.62 -22.30
CA ILE A 290 -5.51 16.27 -21.00
C ILE A 290 -6.78 15.71 -20.35
N SER A 291 -7.88 15.59 -21.10
CA SER A 291 -9.13 15.03 -20.58
C SER A 291 -8.97 13.58 -20.10
N LYS A 292 -8.33 12.71 -20.90
CA LYS A 292 -8.02 11.32 -20.51
C LYS A 292 -7.15 11.27 -19.24
N GLN A 293 -6.16 12.15 -19.14
CA GLN A 293 -5.26 12.20 -17.99
C GLN A 293 -5.99 12.65 -16.72
N CYS A 294 -6.86 13.66 -16.81
CA CYS A 294 -7.73 14.08 -15.71
C CYS A 294 -8.63 12.93 -15.23
N ILE A 295 -9.21 12.14 -16.14
CA ILE A 295 -10.03 10.97 -15.80
C ILE A 295 -9.19 9.90 -15.08
N ILE A 296 -7.97 9.62 -15.56
CA ILE A 296 -7.06 8.66 -14.93
C ILE A 296 -6.68 9.12 -13.51
N GLN A 297 -6.29 10.39 -13.34
CA GLN A 297 -5.96 10.95 -12.03
C GLN A 297 -7.15 10.93 -11.08
N ALA A 298 -8.34 11.32 -11.54
CA ALA A 298 -9.57 11.27 -10.74
C ALA A 298 -9.90 9.83 -10.31
N THR A 299 -9.70 8.86 -11.21
CA THR A 299 -9.89 7.43 -10.92
C THR A 299 -8.87 6.93 -9.89
N GLN A 300 -7.60 7.29 -10.04
CA GLN A 300 -6.56 6.93 -9.08
C GLN A 300 -6.84 7.54 -7.70
N GLN A 301 -7.19 8.82 -7.64
CA GLN A 301 -7.53 9.49 -6.39
C GLN A 301 -8.79 8.89 -5.75
N LYS A 302 -9.76 8.43 -6.54
CA LYS A 302 -10.93 7.67 -6.05
C LYS A 302 -10.49 6.33 -5.44
N ASN A 303 -9.61 5.59 -6.10
CA ASN A 303 -9.06 4.33 -5.61
C ASN A 303 -8.24 4.52 -4.33
N ASP A 304 -7.36 5.51 -4.28
CA ASP A 304 -6.53 5.83 -3.10
C ASP A 304 -7.41 6.16 -1.89
N ARG A 305 -8.45 6.99 -2.09
CA ARG A 305 -9.43 7.31 -1.04
C ARG A 305 -10.17 6.05 -0.56
N SER A 306 -10.57 5.18 -1.50
CA SER A 306 -11.22 3.91 -1.17
C SER A 306 -10.30 3.01 -0.33
N MET A 307 -9.05 2.84 -0.73
CA MET A 307 -8.05 2.04 0.00
C MET A 307 -7.72 2.62 1.37
N ALA A 308 -7.60 3.95 1.49
CA ALA A 308 -7.40 4.61 2.77
C ALA A 308 -8.58 4.34 3.72
N ARG A 309 -9.82 4.38 3.23
CA ARG A 309 -11.01 4.04 4.02
C ARG A 309 -11.00 2.58 4.47
N LYS A 310 -10.74 1.64 3.55
CA LYS A 310 -10.61 0.21 3.88
C LYS A 310 -9.56 -0.02 4.98
N ARG A 311 -8.39 0.61 4.85
CA ARG A 311 -7.32 0.53 5.85
C ARG A 311 -7.76 1.07 7.21
N ASN A 312 -8.47 2.20 7.24
CA ASN A 312 -9.00 2.75 8.48
C ASN A 312 -10.05 1.84 9.13
N ILE A 313 -10.91 1.21 8.33
CA ILE A 313 -11.89 0.21 8.81
C ILE A 313 -11.17 -1.00 9.41
N PHE A 314 -10.16 -1.54 8.72
CA PHE A 314 -9.32 -2.64 9.23
C PHE A 314 -8.70 -2.30 10.59
N ILE A 315 -8.01 -1.15 10.68
CA ILE A 315 -7.36 -0.70 11.92
C ILE A 315 -8.39 -0.52 13.05
N ARG A 316 -9.55 0.10 12.74
CA ARG A 316 -10.63 0.30 13.71
C ARG A 316 -11.15 -1.03 14.25
N ARG A 317 -11.44 -2.00 13.38
CA ARG A 317 -11.97 -3.31 13.79
C ARG A 317 -10.97 -4.10 14.63
N ARG A 318 -9.68 -4.06 14.27
CA ARG A 318 -8.62 -4.65 15.07
C ARG A 318 -8.55 -4.04 16.47
N ARG A 319 -8.67 -2.71 16.58
CA ARG A 319 -8.75 -1.99 17.86
C ARG A 319 -9.99 -2.40 18.67
N ILE A 320 -11.17 -2.46 18.05
CA ILE A 320 -12.41 -2.89 18.73
C ILE A 320 -12.24 -4.30 19.29
N ALA A 321 -11.69 -5.23 18.51
CA ALA A 321 -11.46 -6.60 18.94
C ALA A 321 -10.49 -6.69 20.12
N GLN A 322 -9.38 -5.94 20.05
CA GLN A 322 -8.42 -5.87 21.15
C GLN A 322 -9.03 -5.28 22.42
N GLN A 323 -9.81 -4.20 22.30
CA GLN A 323 -10.43 -3.54 23.44
C GLN A 323 -11.53 -4.39 24.08
N ASN A 324 -12.26 -5.20 23.31
CA ASN A 324 -13.32 -6.06 23.85
C ASN A 324 -12.82 -7.45 24.30
N ARG A 325 -11.51 -7.73 24.21
CA ARG A 325 -10.92 -9.02 24.59
C ARG A 325 -11.28 -9.44 26.02
N PHE A 326 -11.40 -8.50 26.95
CA PHE A 326 -11.75 -8.80 28.35
C PHE A 326 -13.16 -9.38 28.54
N ARG A 327 -14.10 -9.15 27.61
CA ARG A 327 -15.49 -9.65 27.76
C ARG A 327 -15.62 -11.15 27.50
N LYS A 328 -14.98 -11.62 26.43
CA LYS A 328 -14.96 -13.01 25.95
C LYS A 328 -13.62 -13.29 25.25
N PRO A 329 -12.55 -13.60 25.99
CA PRO A 329 -11.19 -13.65 25.46
C PRO A 329 -11.03 -14.57 24.24
N GLU A 330 -11.58 -15.79 24.32
CA GLU A 330 -11.48 -16.79 23.27
C GLU A 330 -12.17 -16.33 21.98
N THR A 331 -13.45 -15.91 22.07
CA THR A 331 -14.22 -15.41 20.92
C THR A 331 -13.55 -14.20 20.27
N TRP A 332 -13.11 -13.22 21.05
CA TRP A 332 -12.48 -12.02 20.47
C TRP A 332 -11.08 -12.28 19.89
N GLU A 333 -10.38 -13.29 20.39
CA GLU A 333 -9.12 -13.73 19.79
C GLU A 333 -9.36 -14.40 18.43
N GLU A 334 -10.37 -15.25 18.32
CA GLU A 334 -10.80 -15.82 17.04
C GLU A 334 -11.25 -14.74 16.05
N VAL A 335 -12.03 -13.75 16.51
CA VAL A 335 -12.42 -12.59 15.71
C VAL A 335 -11.20 -11.81 15.22
N SER A 336 -10.19 -11.61 16.07
CA SER A 336 -8.93 -10.97 15.66
C SER A 336 -8.22 -11.78 14.58
N LYS A 337 -8.15 -13.11 14.72
CA LYS A 337 -7.56 -14.01 13.71
C LYS A 337 -8.29 -13.89 12.36
N VAL A 338 -9.63 -13.81 12.38
CA VAL A 338 -10.43 -13.58 11.16
C VAL A 338 -10.12 -12.22 10.53
N ILE A 339 -10.11 -11.14 11.30
CA ILE A 339 -9.82 -9.78 10.81
C ILE A 339 -8.41 -9.71 10.21
N ASP A 340 -7.41 -10.25 10.91
CA ASP A 340 -6.00 -10.21 10.48
C ASP A 340 -5.79 -11.04 9.20
N ARG A 341 -6.45 -12.20 9.07
CA ARG A 341 -6.38 -13.04 7.85
C ARG A 341 -7.08 -12.41 6.64
N LEU A 342 -8.15 -11.65 6.86
CA LEU A 342 -8.81 -10.86 5.81
C LEU A 342 -8.01 -9.61 5.41
N GLY A 343 -7.23 -9.03 6.33
CA GLY A 343 -6.44 -7.83 6.09
C GLY A 343 -7.25 -6.64 5.56
N VAL A 344 -6.58 -5.73 4.85
CA VAL A 344 -7.22 -4.53 4.28
C VAL A 344 -8.11 -4.89 3.07
N GLU A 345 -7.74 -5.90 2.29
CA GLU A 345 -8.46 -6.27 1.06
C GLU A 345 -9.85 -6.87 1.35
N GLY A 346 -9.99 -7.61 2.45
CA GLY A 346 -11.26 -8.18 2.91
C GLY A 346 -12.19 -7.16 3.58
N MET A 347 -11.78 -5.90 3.69
CA MET A 347 -12.67 -4.83 4.16
C MET A 347 -13.57 -4.34 3.01
N SER A 348 -14.87 -4.28 3.27
CA SER A 348 -15.84 -3.65 2.37
C SER A 348 -15.55 -2.15 2.23
N GLY A 349 -15.64 -1.64 0.99
CA GLY A 349 -15.66 -0.20 0.76
C GLY A 349 -17.00 0.41 1.17
N ASP A 350 -17.04 1.74 1.29
CA ASP A 350 -18.28 2.50 1.44
C ASP A 350 -18.39 3.50 0.27
N GLU A 351 -19.56 3.56 -0.36
CA GLU A 351 -19.94 4.58 -1.33
C GLU A 351 -20.88 5.61 -0.71
N THR A 352 -20.82 6.85 -1.22
CA THR A 352 -21.78 7.89 -0.82
C THR A 352 -23.08 7.64 -1.58
N ASP A 353 -24.18 7.40 -0.87
CA ASP A 353 -25.50 7.12 -1.46
C ASP A 353 -26.31 8.41 -1.69
N SER A 354 -25.98 9.48 -0.95
CA SER A 354 -26.64 10.77 -1.11
C SER A 354 -26.21 11.47 -2.41
N PRO A 355 -27.17 12.03 -3.18
CA PRO A 355 -26.85 12.91 -4.30
C PRO A 355 -25.96 14.09 -3.85
N PRO A 356 -25.15 14.67 -4.75
CA PRO A 356 -24.44 15.92 -4.48
C PRO A 356 -25.43 16.98 -3.95
N GLY A 357 -25.04 17.69 -2.88
CA GLY A 357 -25.87 18.74 -2.25
C GLY A 357 -26.89 18.26 -1.20
N VAL A 358 -27.18 16.96 -1.09
CA VAL A 358 -28.20 16.47 -0.14
C VAL A 358 -27.60 16.16 1.24
N TYR A 359 -28.26 16.66 2.29
CA TYR A 359 -27.94 16.40 3.70
C TYR A 359 -29.15 15.80 4.44
N PRO A 360 -28.92 14.89 5.43
CA PRO A 360 -27.63 14.39 5.86
C PRO A 360 -27.00 13.42 4.85
N LYS A 361 -25.67 13.46 4.73
CA LYS A 361 -24.93 12.51 3.90
C LYS A 361 -25.02 11.12 4.53
N ALA A 362 -25.39 10.14 3.72
CA ALA A 362 -25.38 8.74 4.07
C ALA A 362 -24.33 8.00 3.24
N VAL A 363 -23.71 7.01 3.87
CA VAL A 363 -22.78 6.08 3.22
C VAL A 363 -23.41 4.70 3.19
N ARG A 364 -23.16 3.96 2.12
CA ARG A 364 -23.66 2.61 1.92
C ARG A 364 -22.50 1.66 1.73
N ARG A 365 -22.60 0.48 2.34
CA ARG A 365 -21.61 -0.59 2.17
C ARG A 365 -21.63 -1.09 0.73
N ILE A 366 -20.45 -1.20 0.12
CA ILE A 366 -20.27 -1.90 -1.16
C ILE A 366 -19.98 -3.37 -0.85
N GLU A 367 -20.80 -4.27 -1.38
CA GLU A 367 -20.64 -5.70 -1.17
C GLU A 367 -19.43 -6.24 -1.90
N THR A 368 -18.71 -7.17 -1.26
CA THR A 368 -17.60 -7.89 -1.88
C THR A 368 -18.14 -9.27 -2.25
N PRO A 369 -18.35 -9.55 -3.55
CA PRO A 369 -19.16 -10.68 -4.00
C PRO A 369 -18.57 -12.05 -3.62
N TRP A 370 -17.26 -12.12 -3.39
CA TRP A 370 -16.58 -13.35 -3.03
C TRP A 370 -16.59 -13.65 -1.52
N ILE A 371 -16.93 -12.69 -0.65
CA ILE A 371 -16.93 -12.90 0.82
C ILE A 371 -18.26 -13.52 1.25
N ASN A 372 -18.19 -14.59 2.04
CA ASN A 372 -19.37 -15.22 2.63
C ASN A 372 -20.19 -14.22 3.49
N SER A 373 -21.51 -14.25 3.36
CA SER A 373 -22.42 -13.36 4.10
C SER A 373 -22.25 -13.45 5.62
N ARG A 374 -21.89 -14.62 6.18
CA ARG A 374 -21.61 -14.81 7.61
C ARG A 374 -20.42 -13.98 8.10
N ILE A 375 -19.38 -13.82 7.28
CA ILE A 375 -18.24 -12.93 7.60
C ILE A 375 -18.70 -11.48 7.61
N SER A 376 -19.53 -11.09 6.64
CA SER A 376 -20.09 -9.74 6.59
C SER A 376 -20.94 -9.42 7.82
N GLN A 377 -21.73 -10.38 8.31
CA GLN A 377 -22.50 -10.28 9.55
C GLN A 377 -21.59 -10.19 10.78
N LEU A 378 -20.55 -11.03 10.85
CA LEU A 378 -19.55 -10.99 11.91
C LEU A 378 -18.87 -9.61 12.00
N LEU A 379 -18.43 -9.06 10.87
CA LEU A 379 -17.78 -7.75 10.82
C LEU A 379 -18.74 -6.60 11.17
N GLN A 380 -20.04 -6.75 10.88
CA GLN A 380 -21.08 -5.81 11.32
C GLN A 380 -21.31 -5.92 12.82
N ALA A 381 -21.32 -7.13 13.39
CA ALA A 381 -21.38 -7.34 14.82
C ALA A 381 -20.17 -6.68 15.51
N VAL A 382 -18.95 -6.86 14.99
CA VAL A 382 -17.75 -6.14 15.50
C VAL A 382 -17.94 -4.63 15.48
N ASP A 383 -18.39 -4.05 14.36
CA ASP A 383 -18.61 -2.60 14.26
C ASP A 383 -19.62 -2.07 15.31
N SER A 384 -20.59 -2.89 15.75
CA SER A 384 -21.58 -2.49 16.77
C SER A 384 -21.00 -2.32 18.18
N TYR A 385 -19.89 -2.99 18.51
CA TYR A 385 -19.22 -2.83 19.82
C TYR A 385 -18.47 -1.50 19.96
N GLU A 386 -18.28 -0.72 18.89
CA GLU A 386 -17.70 0.63 19.00
C GLU A 386 -18.55 1.54 19.89
N SER A 387 -19.89 1.39 19.86
CA SER A 387 -20.79 2.16 20.74
C SER A 387 -20.59 1.77 22.21
N SER A 388 -20.52 0.46 22.50
CA SER A 388 -20.25 -0.05 23.86
C SER A 388 -18.99 0.55 24.48
N LEU A 389 -17.92 0.65 23.69
CA LEU A 389 -16.65 1.21 24.13
C LEU A 389 -16.76 2.71 24.40
N ARG A 390 -17.61 3.44 23.68
CA ARG A 390 -17.83 4.86 23.94
C ARG A 390 -18.67 5.09 25.19
N GLU A 391 -19.71 4.29 25.37
CA GLU A 391 -20.57 4.30 26.55
C GLU A 391 -19.77 3.99 27.82
N GLU A 392 -19.00 2.89 27.83
CA GLU A 392 -18.22 2.46 28.99
C GLU A 392 -17.13 3.46 29.39
N ASN A 393 -16.52 4.11 28.40
CA ASN A 393 -15.50 5.11 28.67
C ASN A 393 -16.10 6.52 28.90
N MET A 394 -17.43 6.66 28.95
CA MET A 394 -18.14 7.94 29.06
C MET A 394 -17.66 8.97 28.02
N LEU A 395 -17.27 8.50 26.83
CA LEU A 395 -16.74 9.33 25.78
C LEU A 395 -17.88 9.90 24.96
N SER A 396 -18.19 11.18 25.18
CA SER A 396 -19.02 11.92 24.24
C SER A 396 -18.33 11.96 22.87
N PRO A 397 -19.07 11.72 21.77
CA PRO A 397 -18.50 11.83 20.43
C PRO A 397 -17.96 13.26 20.21
N LEU A 398 -16.64 13.40 20.09
CA LEU A 398 -16.00 14.67 19.78
C LEU A 398 -16.01 14.88 18.26
N GLY A 399 -16.57 16.01 17.81
CA GLY A 399 -16.57 16.43 16.41
C GLY A 399 -17.85 16.07 15.65
N ASN A 400 -17.76 16.07 14.32
CA ASN A 400 -18.92 15.77 13.47
C ASN A 400 -19.35 14.31 13.68
N ALA A 401 -20.66 14.10 13.82
CA ALA A 401 -21.22 12.75 13.84
C ALA A 401 -20.80 11.99 12.56
N PRO A 402 -20.46 10.69 12.68
CA PRO A 402 -20.20 9.88 11.50
C PRO A 402 -21.46 9.87 10.62
N PHE A 403 -21.27 9.82 9.30
CA PHE A 403 -22.38 9.66 8.36
C PHE A 403 -23.16 8.39 8.68
N LEU A 404 -24.49 8.46 8.53
CA LEU A 404 -25.34 7.29 8.67
C LEU A 404 -24.86 6.22 7.69
N ARG A 405 -24.62 5.01 8.20
CA ARG A 405 -24.11 3.90 7.39
C ARG A 405 -25.21 2.87 7.17
N HIS A 406 -25.60 2.67 5.91
CA HIS A 406 -26.46 1.59 5.49
C HIS A 406 -25.63 0.34 5.21
N TYR A 407 -25.91 -0.75 5.92
CA TYR A 407 -25.21 -2.03 5.73
C TYR A 407 -25.72 -2.83 4.54
N GLU A 408 -26.93 -2.53 4.06
CA GLU A 408 -27.50 -3.12 2.85
C GLU A 408 -26.80 -2.56 1.61
N SER A 409 -26.12 -3.45 0.89
CA SER A 409 -25.48 -3.14 -0.38
C SER A 409 -26.52 -2.97 -1.48
N ARG A 410 -26.33 -1.93 -2.30
CA ARG A 410 -26.98 -1.81 -3.62
C ARG A 410 -26.06 -2.29 -4.73
N THR A 411 -24.77 -2.05 -4.55
CA THR A 411 -23.74 -2.31 -5.54
C THR A 411 -22.80 -3.41 -5.06
N LYS A 412 -22.44 -4.32 -5.96
CA LYS A 412 -21.38 -5.32 -5.77
C LYS A 412 -20.08 -4.81 -6.40
N ASN A 413 -18.98 -4.89 -5.67
CA ASN A 413 -17.66 -4.58 -6.20
C ASN A 413 -17.10 -5.76 -6.99
N MET A 414 -17.47 -5.86 -8.27
CA MET A 414 -16.97 -6.90 -9.17
C MET A 414 -15.46 -6.83 -9.41
N ARG A 415 -14.80 -5.72 -9.06
CA ARG A 415 -13.35 -5.54 -9.18
C ARG A 415 -12.59 -5.95 -7.92
N ALA A 416 -13.28 -6.37 -6.85
CA ALA A 416 -12.64 -6.82 -5.63
C ALA A 416 -11.90 -8.14 -5.89
N LYS A 417 -10.58 -8.13 -5.67
CA LYS A 417 -9.76 -9.33 -5.79
C LYS A 417 -10.00 -10.24 -4.59
N ALA A 418 -10.23 -11.53 -4.85
CA ALA A 418 -10.31 -12.53 -3.81
C ALA A 418 -8.95 -12.74 -3.15
N ILE A 419 -8.95 -12.92 -1.83
CA ILE A 419 -7.72 -13.20 -1.07
C ILE A 419 -7.39 -14.67 -1.22
N HIS A 420 -6.12 -15.00 -1.43
CA HIS A 420 -5.66 -16.37 -1.52
C HIS A 420 -5.52 -17.01 -0.12
N SER A 421 -5.57 -18.33 -0.07
CA SER A 421 -5.33 -19.13 1.13
C SER A 421 -6.30 -18.83 2.27
N LEU A 422 -7.53 -18.45 1.96
CA LEU A 422 -8.62 -18.45 2.94
C LEU A 422 -9.26 -19.84 3.04
N PRO A 423 -9.91 -20.15 4.18
CA PRO A 423 -10.78 -21.32 4.30
C PRO A 423 -11.89 -21.32 3.24
N LYS A 424 -12.24 -22.50 2.72
CA LYS A 424 -13.26 -22.61 1.65
C LYS A 424 -14.60 -22.00 2.06
N ASN A 425 -15.06 -22.25 3.28
CA ASN A 425 -16.29 -21.71 3.85
C ASN A 425 -16.29 -20.18 4.07
N TRP A 426 -15.16 -19.49 3.85
CA TRP A 426 -15.09 -18.02 3.91
C TRP A 426 -15.45 -17.35 2.59
N TYR A 427 -15.46 -18.12 1.49
CA TYR A 427 -15.95 -17.64 0.21
C TYR A 427 -17.47 -17.75 0.13
N ASP A 428 -18.11 -16.86 -0.62
CA ASP A 428 -19.52 -17.02 -0.99
C ASP A 428 -19.69 -18.26 -1.88
N GLU A 429 -20.64 -19.12 -1.54
CA GLU A 429 -20.77 -20.44 -2.17
C GLU A 429 -21.14 -20.33 -3.65
N LEU A 430 -22.03 -19.39 -3.99
CA LEU A 430 -22.48 -19.18 -5.37
C LEU A 430 -21.35 -18.59 -6.21
N TRP A 431 -20.64 -17.60 -5.68
CA TRP A 431 -19.47 -17.03 -6.33
C TRP A 431 -18.37 -18.08 -6.55
N PHE A 432 -18.04 -18.86 -5.52
CA PHE A 432 -16.98 -19.88 -5.59
C PHE A 432 -17.33 -21.02 -6.55
N ARG A 433 -18.61 -21.41 -6.62
CA ARG A 433 -19.11 -22.42 -7.57
C ARG A 433 -19.05 -21.93 -9.03
N GLY A 434 -19.18 -20.63 -9.25
CA GLY A 434 -19.09 -20.02 -10.57
C GLY A 434 -17.67 -19.93 -11.15
N LEU A 435 -16.63 -20.19 -10.34
CA LEU A 435 -15.25 -20.19 -10.79
C LEU A 435 -14.89 -21.47 -11.56
N SER A 436 -14.03 -21.34 -12.57
CA SER A 436 -13.41 -22.48 -13.24
C SER A 436 -12.49 -23.27 -12.30
N SER A 437 -12.09 -24.49 -12.69
CA SER A 437 -11.18 -25.29 -11.86
C SER A 437 -9.85 -24.58 -11.61
N GLY A 438 -9.23 -24.03 -12.65
CA GLY A 438 -7.95 -23.32 -12.53
C GLY A 438 -8.02 -22.07 -11.66
N GLU A 439 -9.13 -21.32 -11.71
CA GLU A 439 -9.34 -20.17 -10.83
C GLU A 439 -9.48 -20.59 -9.36
N ARG A 440 -10.16 -21.71 -9.08
CA ARG A 440 -10.25 -22.25 -7.71
C ARG A 440 -8.88 -22.73 -7.20
N ASP A 441 -8.09 -23.36 -8.05
CA ASP A 441 -6.73 -23.81 -7.71
C ASP A 441 -5.82 -22.61 -7.40
N PHE A 442 -5.95 -21.51 -8.15
CA PHE A 442 -5.20 -20.27 -7.92
C PHE A 442 -5.53 -19.59 -6.58
N LEU A 443 -6.68 -19.89 -5.98
CA LEU A 443 -7.02 -19.37 -4.65
C LEU A 443 -6.28 -20.10 -3.53
N PHE A 444 -5.61 -21.23 -3.77
CA PHE A 444 -4.90 -22.02 -2.75
C PHE A 444 -5.74 -22.27 -1.49
N VAL A 445 -7.00 -22.64 -1.68
CA VAL A 445 -8.02 -22.72 -0.63
C VAL A 445 -7.58 -23.68 0.48
N VAL A 446 -7.78 -23.26 1.73
CA VAL A 446 -7.48 -24.07 2.92
C VAL A 446 -8.75 -24.77 3.42
N ALA A 447 -8.57 -25.82 4.24
CA ALA A 447 -9.66 -26.50 4.91
C ALA A 447 -10.58 -25.52 5.67
N ASP A 448 -11.85 -25.92 5.80
CA ASP A 448 -12.87 -25.12 6.46
C ASP A 448 -12.49 -24.79 7.91
N VAL A 449 -12.78 -23.56 8.32
CA VAL A 449 -12.54 -23.07 9.68
C VAL A 449 -13.84 -22.47 10.20
N GLU A 450 -14.30 -22.91 11.36
CA GLU A 450 -15.50 -22.38 11.98
C GLU A 450 -15.36 -20.86 12.22
N LEU A 451 -16.43 -20.13 11.91
CA LEU A 451 -16.49 -18.69 12.15
C LEU A 451 -16.99 -18.45 13.58
N PRO A 452 -16.32 -17.58 14.36
CA PRO A 452 -16.77 -17.27 15.72
C PRO A 452 -18.18 -16.68 15.70
N ALA A 453 -19.03 -17.18 16.59
CA ALA A 453 -20.36 -16.64 16.80
C ALA A 453 -20.26 -15.38 17.67
N LEU A 454 -20.46 -14.21 17.06
CA LEU A 454 -20.50 -12.93 17.76
C LEU A 454 -21.84 -12.24 17.52
N GLU A 455 -22.64 -12.15 18.57
CA GLU A 455 -23.88 -11.39 18.53
C GLU A 455 -23.61 -9.88 18.42
N PRO A 456 -24.38 -9.13 17.61
CA PRO A 456 -24.32 -7.68 17.60
C PRO A 456 -24.56 -7.11 19.01
N TYR A 457 -23.76 -6.12 19.39
CA TYR A 457 -23.97 -5.37 20.62
C TYR A 457 -25.33 -4.70 20.56
N ARG A 458 -26.26 -5.19 21.40
CA ARG A 458 -27.53 -4.53 21.64
C ARG A 458 -27.30 -3.57 22.79
N HIS A 459 -27.50 -2.29 22.53
CA HIS A 459 -27.50 -1.29 23.58
C HIS A 459 -28.58 -1.71 24.57
N ILE A 460 -28.18 -2.19 25.74
CA ILE A 460 -29.12 -2.52 26.79
C ILE A 460 -29.52 -1.18 27.37
N TRP A 461 -30.44 -0.49 26.70
CA TRP A 461 -31.31 0.45 27.39
C TRP A 461 -32.15 -0.40 28.32
N VAL A 462 -31.59 -0.74 29.48
CA VAL A 462 -32.42 -1.09 30.62
C VAL A 462 -33.16 0.22 30.90
N LEU A 463 -34.29 0.40 30.23
CA LEU A 463 -35.40 1.16 30.78
C LEU A 463 -35.75 0.38 32.05
N GLN A 464 -34.98 0.59 33.12
CA GLN A 464 -35.47 0.24 34.43
C GLN A 464 -36.78 1.00 34.51
N PRO A 465 -37.93 0.31 34.70
CA PRO A 465 -39.19 1.00 34.85
C PRO A 465 -38.95 2.05 35.94
N LEU A 466 -39.17 3.33 35.59
CA LEU A 466 -39.16 4.40 36.58
C LEU A 466 -40.04 3.90 37.74
N PRO A 467 -39.54 3.91 38.99
CA PRO A 467 -40.38 3.50 40.12
C PRO A 467 -41.67 4.31 40.04
N ALA A 468 -42.81 3.62 40.03
CA ALA A 468 -44.10 4.26 39.99
C ALA A 468 -44.17 5.24 41.18
N LEU A 469 -44.31 6.53 40.87
CA LEU A 469 -44.46 7.60 41.85
C LEU A 469 -45.89 7.63 42.40
#